data_AF-A0A7Z1R3P4-F1
#
_entry.id   AF-A0A7Z1R3P4-F1
#
_cell.length_a   1.000
_cell.length_b   1.000
_cell.length_c   1.000
_cell.angle_alpha   90.00
_cell.angle_beta   90.00
_cell.angle_gamma   90.00
#
_symmetry.space_group_name_H-M   'P 1'
#
loop_
_entity.id
_entity.type
_entity.pdbx_description
1 polymer ?
#
loop_
_entity_poly.entity_id
_entity_poly.type
_entity_poly.pdbx_seq_one_letter_code
_entity_poly.pdbx_strand_id
1 'polypeptide(L)'
;MTSARPAIAVLALAAVASLAAWRSAPPRPRGADAPRAGFSAARAEEVLRRLVGEEAPRPLGSAEHQRFQERLVAELSRLSLAADLEQGVACSPDGSCAQLTNVVAELPGTLAGPAVLLSAHYESVAAGPGVSDDAAGVACVLEVVRALQSLPRRNPVLLLFDDGEEAGLLGAELFMASRQARSIGAVVNLEARGTSGASFLFETSRDNAWLVRRAVSRMPRPVTSSVFSFVYDQLPNDTDLTVFKRAGVPGLNLAFFGSAARYHTPRDCLANLSRASLQHHGDNALSLVRALADQDLSAAPAGNAVFFDLAGLTVLWWPKGLTPVLALLGLALVRAAVVRRGGRPLPRVKVLLPFLAPLAGLLAGVLLWQILRLAGAFPVGFIARPLPAILAVAAAAVAAALAAIGVESRWTGSPADAWERVWTASALVGLLLAMTVPEVSFLLVVPTLVAGLCRLVLRGAVAAWVPFVLLGLLLLPLALRMPEALGPVGLPLVALGLGVTVASLPLESARGAARRPVAFLTGLALAASAGALLAPASTPREPEHGSMTAAAEEGATGAALIIRPESGRLPVGVAQAAPFERRAAAFPWARPAPAFVAPLPP
;
A
#
# COMPACT_ATOMS: atom_id res chain seq x y z
N MET A 1 -30.64 -21.98 -18.97
CA MET A 1 -30.47 -21.31 -17.66
C MET A 1 -29.44 -22.11 -16.89
N THR A 2 -28.17 -21.71 -16.89
CA THR A 2 -27.12 -22.43 -16.15
C THR A 2 -26.92 -21.73 -14.81
N SER A 3 -27.59 -22.27 -13.81
CA SER A 3 -27.57 -21.81 -12.42
C SER A 3 -26.34 -22.36 -11.68
N ALA A 4 -25.76 -21.55 -10.80
CA ALA A 4 -24.60 -21.96 -10.02
C ALA A 4 -25.01 -22.45 -8.63
N ARG A 5 -24.59 -23.68 -8.31
CA ARG A 5 -24.62 -24.19 -6.94
C ARG A 5 -23.68 -23.35 -6.06
N PRO A 6 -23.94 -23.21 -4.75
CA PRO A 6 -23.06 -22.49 -3.82
C PRO A 6 -21.57 -22.90 -3.89
N ALA A 7 -21.27 -24.15 -4.23
CA ALA A 7 -19.89 -24.59 -4.47
C ALA A 7 -19.22 -23.89 -5.67
N ILE A 8 -19.95 -23.68 -6.76
CA ILE A 8 -19.47 -22.95 -7.95
C ILE A 8 -19.20 -21.48 -7.58
N ALA A 9 -20.00 -20.89 -6.70
CA ALA A 9 -19.78 -19.53 -6.22
C ALA A 9 -18.50 -19.38 -5.40
N VAL A 10 -18.19 -20.34 -4.51
CA VAL A 10 -16.92 -20.36 -3.77
C VAL A 10 -15.74 -20.51 -4.73
N LEU A 11 -15.85 -21.40 -5.72
CA LEU A 11 -14.81 -21.55 -6.75
C LEU A 11 -14.63 -20.30 -7.60
N ALA A 12 -15.71 -19.62 -7.97
CA ALA A 12 -15.65 -18.37 -8.72
C ALA A 12 -15.00 -17.24 -7.90
N LEU A 13 -15.35 -17.13 -6.61
CA LEU A 13 -14.71 -16.19 -5.70
C LEU A 13 -13.21 -16.46 -5.58
N ALA A 14 -12.83 -17.73 -5.38
CA ALA A 14 -11.43 -18.14 -5.31
C ALA A 14 -10.68 -17.86 -6.63
N ALA A 15 -11.32 -18.09 -7.78
CA ALA A 15 -10.75 -17.80 -9.09
C ALA A 15 -10.52 -16.30 -9.31
N VAL A 16 -11.48 -15.44 -8.94
CA VAL A 16 -11.34 -13.98 -9.04
C VAL A 16 -10.25 -13.47 -8.08
N ALA A 17 -10.22 -13.96 -6.84
CA ALA A 17 -9.18 -13.62 -5.88
C ALA A 17 -7.79 -14.05 -6.37
N SER A 18 -7.67 -15.26 -6.93
CA SER A 18 -6.40 -15.78 -7.47
C SER A 18 -5.94 -15.00 -8.69
N LEU A 19 -6.86 -14.64 -9.59
CA LEU A 19 -6.57 -13.81 -10.76
C LEU A 19 -6.08 -12.42 -10.34
N ALA A 20 -6.78 -11.78 -9.39
CA ALA A 20 -6.37 -10.51 -8.82
C ALA A 20 -4.98 -10.58 -8.19
N ALA A 21 -4.73 -11.58 -7.33
CA ALA A 21 -3.44 -11.77 -6.67
C ALA A 21 -2.29 -12.01 -7.67
N TRP A 22 -2.53 -12.83 -8.70
CA TRP A 22 -1.54 -13.10 -9.75
C TRP A 22 -1.22 -11.85 -10.57
N ARG A 23 -2.23 -11.03 -10.88
CA ARG A 23 -2.06 -9.82 -11.68
C ARG A 23 -1.39 -8.68 -10.93
N SER A 24 -1.63 -8.56 -9.62
CA SER A 24 -0.95 -7.60 -8.76
C SER A 24 0.41 -8.12 -8.28
N ALA A 25 0.90 -9.27 -8.77
CA ALA A 25 2.23 -9.76 -8.41
C ALA A 25 3.32 -9.03 -9.20
N PRO A 26 4.50 -8.81 -8.59
CA PRO A 26 5.65 -8.22 -9.29
C PRO A 26 6.03 -8.99 -10.57
N PRO A 27 6.59 -8.30 -11.59
CA PRO A 27 7.08 -8.95 -12.80
C PRO A 27 8.28 -9.85 -12.51
N ARG A 28 8.59 -10.73 -13.48
CA ARG A 28 9.88 -11.43 -13.47
C ARG A 28 11.02 -10.40 -13.62
N PRO A 29 12.07 -10.48 -12.79
CA PRO A 29 13.21 -9.58 -12.90
C PRO A 29 13.95 -9.79 -14.23
N ARG A 30 14.43 -8.69 -14.82
CA ARG A 30 15.24 -8.73 -16.05
C ARG A 30 16.73 -8.87 -15.72
N GLY A 31 17.47 -9.51 -16.62
CA GLY A 31 18.92 -9.65 -16.56
C GLY A 31 19.67 -8.37 -16.92
N ALA A 32 21.00 -8.39 -16.80
CA ALA A 32 21.86 -7.24 -17.11
C ALA A 32 21.88 -6.90 -18.62
N ASP A 33 21.50 -7.87 -19.45
CA ASP A 33 21.31 -7.80 -20.90
C ASP A 33 20.01 -7.11 -21.34
N ALA A 34 19.16 -6.69 -20.39
CA ALA A 34 17.94 -5.96 -20.70
C ALA A 34 18.21 -4.70 -21.54
N PRO A 35 17.27 -4.28 -22.42
CA PRO A 35 17.45 -3.12 -23.28
C PRO A 35 17.94 -1.88 -22.54
N ARG A 36 18.82 -1.09 -23.18
CA ARG A 36 19.44 0.11 -22.56
C ARG A 36 18.42 1.11 -22.02
N ALA A 37 17.32 1.30 -22.76
CA ALA A 37 16.23 2.21 -22.45
C ALA A 37 15.24 1.68 -21.39
N GLY A 38 15.42 0.44 -20.91
CA GLY A 38 14.58 -0.18 -19.89
C GLY A 38 15.30 -0.33 -18.56
N PHE A 39 14.52 -0.48 -17.49
CA PHE A 39 15.01 -0.81 -16.17
C PHE A 39 15.41 -2.30 -16.09
N SER A 40 16.52 -2.58 -15.40
CA SER A 40 16.98 -3.94 -15.07
C SER A 40 17.22 -4.08 -13.58
N ALA A 41 16.50 -5.00 -12.95
CA ALA A 41 16.76 -5.38 -11.56
C ALA A 41 18.18 -5.95 -11.37
N ALA A 42 18.75 -6.65 -12.35
CA ALA A 42 20.11 -7.17 -12.23
C ALA A 42 21.17 -6.05 -12.16
N ARG A 43 21.03 -4.98 -12.96
CA ARG A 43 21.94 -3.83 -12.91
C ARG A 43 21.75 -3.02 -11.62
N ALA A 44 20.50 -2.76 -11.24
CA ALA A 44 20.18 -2.08 -9.99
C ALA A 44 20.72 -2.86 -8.77
N GLU A 45 20.60 -4.18 -8.75
CA GLU A 45 21.14 -5.03 -7.68
C GLU A 45 22.68 -5.03 -7.63
N GLU A 46 23.37 -4.89 -8.77
CA GLU A 46 24.82 -4.75 -8.81
C GLU A 46 25.28 -3.41 -8.20
N VAL A 47 24.57 -2.32 -8.54
CA VAL A 47 24.75 -1.00 -7.92
C VAL A 47 24.48 -1.10 -6.42
N LEU A 48 23.36 -1.70 -6.03
CA LEU A 48 22.96 -1.88 -4.64
C LEU A 48 24.04 -2.60 -3.82
N ARG A 49 24.59 -3.72 -4.34
CA ARG A 49 25.69 -4.44 -3.67
C ARG A 49 26.92 -3.57 -3.43
N ARG A 50 27.28 -2.71 -4.39
CA ARG A 50 28.39 -1.76 -4.20
C ARG A 50 28.04 -0.69 -3.18
N LEU A 51 26.81 -0.19 -3.18
CA LEU A 51 26.35 0.83 -2.25
C LEU A 51 26.32 0.33 -0.81
N VAL A 52 25.77 -0.86 -0.55
CA VAL A 52 25.59 -1.38 0.83
C VAL A 52 26.85 -2.04 1.40
N GLY A 53 27.84 -2.39 0.56
CA GLY A 53 29.11 -2.96 1.01
C GLY A 53 28.92 -4.25 1.82
N GLU A 54 29.36 -4.22 3.09
CA GLU A 54 29.24 -5.34 4.03
C GLU A 54 27.87 -5.42 4.74
N GLU A 55 26.89 -4.62 4.32
CA GLU A 55 25.56 -4.55 4.93
C GLU A 55 25.63 -4.15 6.42
N ALA A 56 26.44 -3.14 6.73
CA ALA A 56 26.44 -2.50 8.04
C ALA A 56 25.30 -1.44 8.11
N PRO A 57 24.61 -1.30 9.27
CA PRO A 57 23.69 -0.19 9.49
C PRO A 57 24.38 1.16 9.29
N ARG A 58 23.66 2.12 8.71
CA ARG A 58 24.16 3.44 8.32
C ARG A 58 23.30 4.59 8.88
N PRO A 59 23.04 4.64 10.20
CA PRO A 59 22.35 5.79 10.81
C PRO A 59 23.19 7.06 10.70
N LEU A 60 22.51 8.20 10.82
CA LEU A 60 23.11 9.53 10.80
C LEU A 60 24.39 9.62 11.64
N GLY A 61 25.44 10.19 11.05
CA GLY A 61 26.74 10.41 11.69
C GLY A 61 27.61 9.16 11.86
N SER A 62 27.16 7.97 11.48
CA SER A 62 27.99 6.77 11.53
C SER A 62 29.09 6.75 10.45
N ALA A 63 30.14 5.98 10.68
CA ALA A 63 31.19 5.82 9.67
C ALA A 63 30.69 5.12 8.39
N GLU A 64 29.71 4.21 8.51
CA GLU A 64 29.11 3.56 7.34
C GLU A 64 28.23 4.51 6.53
N HIS A 65 27.53 5.44 7.20
CA HIS A 65 26.78 6.50 6.54
C HIS A 65 27.67 7.34 5.61
N GLN A 66 28.83 7.80 6.09
CA GLN A 66 29.79 8.52 5.26
C GLN A 66 30.34 7.65 4.10
N ARG A 67 30.70 6.39 4.37
CA ARG A 67 31.17 5.47 3.32
C ARG A 67 30.11 5.21 2.25
N PHE A 68 28.84 5.12 2.63
CA PHE A 68 27.73 4.97 1.68
C PHE A 68 27.64 6.21 0.79
N GLN A 69 27.69 7.42 1.36
CA GLN A 69 27.70 8.68 0.62
C GLN A 69 28.84 8.74 -0.40
N GLU A 70 30.06 8.36 -0.01
CA GLU A 70 31.22 8.29 -0.90
C GLU A 70 31.00 7.30 -2.06
N ARG A 71 30.43 6.12 -1.78
CA ARG A 71 30.09 5.12 -2.80
C ARG A 71 28.98 5.62 -3.73
N LEU A 72 27.99 6.35 -3.22
CA LEU A 72 26.93 6.98 -3.99
C LEU A 72 27.48 8.04 -4.96
N VAL A 73 28.36 8.93 -4.48
CA VAL A 73 29.04 9.92 -5.33
C VAL A 73 29.87 9.23 -6.42
N ALA A 74 30.50 8.10 -6.12
CA ALA A 74 31.22 7.30 -7.11
C ALA A 74 30.28 6.67 -8.16
N GLU A 75 29.10 6.19 -7.79
CA GLU A 75 28.09 5.70 -8.75
C GLU A 75 27.56 6.81 -9.65
N LEU A 76 27.32 8.01 -9.12
CA LEU A 76 26.95 9.18 -9.93
C LEU A 76 28.05 9.54 -10.94
N SER A 77 29.31 9.50 -10.50
CA SER A 77 30.47 9.72 -11.36
C SER A 77 30.58 8.67 -12.47
N ARG A 78 30.25 7.40 -12.20
CA ARG A 78 30.18 6.32 -13.22
C ARG A 78 29.10 6.58 -14.27
N LEU A 79 28.04 7.30 -13.90
CA LEU A 79 26.99 7.77 -14.82
C LEU A 79 27.35 9.10 -15.49
N SER A 80 28.55 9.65 -15.27
CA SER A 80 28.96 10.97 -15.75
C SER A 80 28.06 12.11 -15.25
N LEU A 81 27.57 11.99 -14.01
CA LEU A 81 26.79 13.02 -13.32
C LEU A 81 27.62 13.64 -12.20
N ALA A 82 27.64 14.97 -12.13
CA ALA A 82 28.27 15.69 -11.04
C ALA A 82 27.36 15.65 -9.80
N ALA A 83 27.92 15.28 -8.66
CA ALA A 83 27.25 15.35 -7.37
C ALA A 83 27.53 16.72 -6.71
N ASP A 84 26.47 17.37 -6.26
CA ASP A 84 26.49 18.53 -5.38
C ASP A 84 26.14 18.06 -3.96
N LEU A 85 26.97 18.43 -2.98
CA LEU A 85 26.77 18.04 -1.58
C LEU A 85 26.14 19.21 -0.83
N GLU A 86 24.84 19.11 -0.57
CA GLU A 86 24.09 20.13 0.13
C GLU A 86 24.15 19.86 1.64
N GLN A 87 24.91 20.69 2.35
CA GLN A 87 25.14 20.55 3.78
C GLN A 87 24.38 21.61 4.58
N GLY A 88 23.81 21.18 5.71
CA GLY A 88 23.15 22.11 6.63
C GLY A 88 22.58 21.41 7.85
N VAL A 89 21.97 22.21 8.72
CA VAL A 89 21.19 21.72 9.87
C VAL A 89 19.73 21.89 9.56
N ALA A 90 18.95 20.83 9.74
CA ALA A 90 17.50 20.90 9.75
C ALA A 90 16.95 20.28 11.04
N CYS A 91 15.76 20.71 11.39
CA CYS A 91 15.03 20.24 12.55
C CYS A 91 13.64 19.80 12.13
N SER A 92 13.21 18.64 12.60
CA SER A 92 11.86 18.15 12.42
C SER A 92 10.88 18.93 13.30
N PRO A 93 9.58 18.95 12.97
CA PRO A 93 8.56 19.63 13.78
C PRO A 93 8.46 19.15 15.23
N ASP A 94 8.89 17.92 15.53
CA ASP A 94 8.92 17.36 16.88
C ASP A 94 10.21 17.67 17.67
N GLY A 95 11.18 18.35 17.04
CA GLY A 95 12.37 18.92 17.68
C GLY A 95 13.66 18.12 17.53
N SER A 96 13.68 17.09 16.69
CA SER A 96 14.90 16.35 16.36
C SER A 96 15.70 17.16 15.34
N CYS A 97 16.95 17.46 15.63
CA CYS A 97 17.83 18.23 14.74
C CYS A 97 19.10 17.45 14.46
N ALA A 98 19.60 17.51 13.23
CA ALA A 98 20.87 16.91 12.85
C ALA A 98 21.61 17.78 11.83
N GLN A 99 22.93 17.61 11.78
CA GLN A 99 23.75 18.04 10.65
C GLN A 99 23.64 16.99 9.54
N LEU A 100 23.37 17.44 8.33
CA LEU A 100 22.95 16.61 7.20
C LEU A 100 23.82 16.90 5.99
N THR A 101 23.89 15.93 5.07
CA THR A 101 24.50 16.08 3.75
C THR A 101 23.65 15.41 2.68
N ASN A 102 22.72 16.15 2.08
CA ASN A 102 22.00 15.66 0.90
C ASN A 102 22.97 15.51 -0.28
N VAL A 103 22.78 14.48 -1.11
CA VAL A 103 23.50 14.33 -2.38
C VAL A 103 22.55 14.67 -3.52
N VAL A 104 22.87 15.72 -4.27
CA VAL A 104 22.04 16.22 -5.38
C VAL A 104 22.78 16.04 -6.70
N ALA A 105 22.08 15.64 -7.76
CA ALA A 105 22.66 15.57 -9.09
C ALA A 105 21.61 15.88 -10.16
N GLU A 106 22.01 16.33 -11.34
CA GLU A 106 21.07 16.67 -12.42
C GLU A 106 21.37 15.88 -13.69
N LEU A 107 20.35 15.25 -14.27
CA LEU A 107 20.35 14.77 -15.64
C LEU A 107 19.68 15.83 -16.54
N PRO A 108 20.43 16.57 -17.36
CA PRO A 108 19.91 17.72 -18.11
C PRO A 108 18.83 17.33 -19.13
N GLY A 109 17.90 18.26 -19.37
CA GLY A 109 16.90 18.16 -20.44
C GLY A 109 17.17 19.11 -21.60
N THR A 110 16.29 19.11 -22.61
CA THR A 110 16.37 20.09 -23.71
C THR A 110 15.92 21.50 -23.27
N LEU A 111 15.18 21.60 -22.17
CA LEU A 111 14.79 22.82 -21.50
C LEU A 111 15.49 22.91 -20.13
N ALA A 112 15.59 24.12 -19.58
CA ALA A 112 16.21 24.36 -18.28
C ALA A 112 15.31 24.05 -17.07
N GLY A 113 14.00 23.85 -17.27
CA GLY A 113 13.06 23.54 -16.19
C GLY A 113 11.62 24.00 -16.47
N PRO A 114 10.68 23.77 -15.53
CA PRO A 114 10.90 23.13 -14.21
C PRO A 114 11.34 21.66 -14.29
N ALA A 115 12.11 21.18 -13.31
CA ALA A 115 12.64 19.83 -13.22
C ALA A 115 11.62 18.81 -12.67
N VAL A 116 11.80 17.54 -13.01
CA VAL A 116 11.21 16.43 -12.25
C VAL A 116 12.21 16.04 -11.16
N LEU A 117 11.80 16.12 -9.90
CA LEU A 117 12.57 15.58 -8.79
C LEU A 117 12.32 14.07 -8.68
N LEU A 118 13.39 13.29 -8.63
CA LEU A 118 13.38 11.87 -8.33
C LEU A 118 14.16 11.66 -7.04
N SER A 119 13.49 11.25 -5.97
CA SER A 119 14.05 11.18 -4.62
C SER A 119 13.99 9.79 -3.99
N ALA A 120 14.95 9.52 -3.11
CA ALA A 120 15.05 8.36 -2.23
C ALA A 120 16.04 8.68 -1.11
N HIS A 121 15.71 8.40 0.16
CA HIS A 121 16.63 8.61 1.27
C HIS A 121 17.74 7.54 1.30
N TYR A 122 18.92 7.88 1.83
CA TYR A 122 20.09 6.99 1.74
C TYR A 122 20.66 6.52 3.07
N GLU A 123 20.22 7.05 4.21
CA GLU A 123 20.59 6.52 5.53
C GLU A 123 19.83 5.20 5.84
N SER A 124 19.98 4.70 7.06
CA SER A 124 19.15 3.61 7.58
C SER A 124 18.96 3.79 9.08
N VAL A 125 17.96 3.14 9.66
CA VAL A 125 17.92 2.99 11.12
C VAL A 125 19.15 2.26 11.66
N ALA A 126 19.46 2.46 12.94
CA ALA A 126 20.52 1.74 13.63
C ALA A 126 20.26 0.23 13.79
N ALA A 127 18.99 -0.20 13.67
CA ALA A 127 18.57 -1.57 13.90
C ALA A 127 18.98 -2.54 12.78
N GLY A 128 19.26 -2.05 11.57
CA GLY A 128 19.52 -2.92 10.43
C GLY A 128 20.14 -2.20 9.25
N PRO A 129 20.58 -2.94 8.22
CA PRO A 129 21.28 -2.36 7.10
C PRO A 129 20.40 -1.62 6.10
N GLY A 130 19.08 -1.59 6.24
CA GLY A 130 18.21 -0.78 5.36
C GLY A 130 18.41 -1.08 3.87
N VAL A 131 18.57 -2.36 3.50
CA VAL A 131 18.86 -2.71 2.10
C VAL A 131 17.66 -2.43 1.20
N SER A 132 16.45 -2.70 1.69
CA SER A 132 15.23 -2.29 1.02
C SER A 132 14.89 -0.85 1.35
N ASP A 133 15.17 -0.42 2.59
CA ASP A 133 14.76 0.86 3.21
C ASP A 133 15.96 1.79 3.52
N ASP A 134 16.34 2.71 2.61
CA ASP A 134 15.92 2.75 1.20
C ASP A 134 17.09 2.68 0.21
N ALA A 135 18.10 1.86 0.52
CA ALA A 135 19.20 1.64 -0.44
C ALA A 135 18.69 1.07 -1.79
N ALA A 136 17.59 0.31 -1.79
CA ALA A 136 16.96 -0.20 -3.00
C ALA A 136 16.32 0.92 -3.84
N GLY A 137 15.70 1.94 -3.22
CA GLY A 137 15.26 3.17 -3.87
C GLY A 137 16.43 3.94 -4.46
N VAL A 138 17.52 4.14 -3.72
CA VAL A 138 18.76 4.77 -4.23
C VAL A 138 19.27 4.05 -5.49
N ALA A 139 19.38 2.72 -5.44
CA ALA A 139 19.79 1.92 -6.59
C ALA A 139 18.79 1.98 -7.75
N CYS A 140 17.48 2.08 -7.46
CA CYS A 140 16.45 2.32 -8.46
C CYS A 140 16.63 3.67 -9.15
N VAL A 141 16.85 4.75 -8.41
CA VAL A 141 17.10 6.09 -8.96
C VAL A 141 18.27 6.05 -9.94
N LEU A 142 19.40 5.45 -9.55
CA LEU A 142 20.60 5.34 -10.39
C LEU A 142 20.35 4.54 -11.68
N GLU A 143 19.66 3.39 -11.63
CA GLU A 143 19.35 2.60 -12.83
C GLU A 143 18.26 3.26 -13.71
N VAL A 144 17.29 3.96 -13.12
CA VAL A 144 16.30 4.77 -13.84
C VAL A 144 17.01 5.85 -14.65
N VAL A 145 17.93 6.57 -14.02
CA VAL A 145 18.72 7.66 -14.64
C VAL A 145 19.63 7.13 -15.74
N ARG A 146 20.29 5.98 -15.53
CA ARG A 146 21.06 5.28 -16.57
C ARG A 146 20.19 4.93 -17.78
N ALA A 147 18.97 4.43 -17.58
CA ALA A 147 18.05 4.13 -18.68
C ALA A 147 17.61 5.40 -19.43
N LEU A 148 17.32 6.44 -18.66
CA LEU A 148 16.90 7.74 -19.13
C LEU A 148 17.96 8.45 -19.99
N GLN A 149 19.26 8.27 -19.74
CA GLN A 149 20.31 8.85 -20.61
C GLN A 149 20.18 8.43 -22.09
N SER A 150 19.52 7.31 -22.38
CA SER A 150 19.24 6.84 -23.75
C SER A 150 17.90 7.29 -24.33
N LEU A 151 17.17 8.16 -23.62
CA LEU A 151 15.80 8.57 -23.95
C LEU A 151 15.66 10.10 -24.01
N PRO A 152 14.89 10.64 -24.97
CA PRO A 152 14.61 12.06 -25.03
C PRO A 152 13.84 12.52 -23.78
N ARG A 153 14.12 13.76 -23.35
CA ARG A 153 13.50 14.41 -22.19
C ARG A 153 13.45 15.92 -22.43
N ARG A 154 12.32 16.54 -22.12
CA ARG A 154 12.16 17.98 -22.25
C ARG A 154 12.70 18.68 -21.00
N ASN A 155 12.20 18.26 -19.85
CA ASN A 155 12.60 18.80 -18.56
C ASN A 155 13.85 18.06 -18.04
N PRO A 156 14.70 18.74 -17.26
CA PRO A 156 15.76 18.07 -16.52
C PRO A 156 15.15 17.15 -15.44
N VAL A 157 15.92 16.16 -15.04
CA VAL A 157 15.59 15.30 -13.90
C VAL A 157 16.60 15.59 -12.81
N LEU A 158 16.13 16.19 -11.72
CA LEU A 158 16.92 16.45 -10.52
C LEU A 158 16.83 15.22 -9.62
N LEU A 159 17.98 14.73 -9.17
CA LEU A 159 18.11 13.60 -8.27
C LEU A 159 18.38 14.15 -6.89
N LEU A 160 17.61 13.69 -5.91
CA LEU A 160 17.85 13.98 -4.51
C LEU A 160 18.01 12.64 -3.79
N PHE A 161 19.19 12.44 -3.22
CA PHE A 161 19.37 11.43 -2.20
C PHE A 161 19.45 12.17 -0.88
N ASP A 162 18.32 12.25 -0.21
CA ASP A 162 18.19 13.01 1.03
C ASP A 162 18.72 12.20 2.23
N ASP A 163 19.17 12.96 3.22
CA ASP A 163 19.81 12.47 4.43
C ASP A 163 18.86 12.65 5.62
N GLY A 164 18.60 11.60 6.39
CA GLY A 164 17.90 11.70 7.67
C GLY A 164 16.37 11.74 7.58
N GLU A 165 15.78 11.02 6.62
CA GLU A 165 14.36 10.65 6.60
C GLU A 165 13.96 9.99 7.93
N GLU A 166 14.75 9.00 8.35
CA GLU A 166 14.50 8.16 9.53
C GLU A 166 14.60 8.94 10.86
N ALA A 167 15.20 10.14 10.80
CA ALA A 167 15.32 11.07 11.91
C ALA A 167 14.23 12.16 11.90
N GLY A 168 13.23 12.04 11.03
CA GLY A 168 12.10 12.96 10.92
C GLY A 168 12.14 13.84 9.68
N LEU A 169 12.43 13.25 8.50
CA LEU A 169 12.37 13.90 7.17
C LEU A 169 13.35 15.06 7.00
N LEU A 170 14.45 15.02 7.74
CA LEU A 170 15.31 16.19 7.92
C LEU A 170 15.97 16.63 6.61
N GLY A 171 16.36 15.69 5.75
CA GLY A 171 16.99 15.94 4.46
C GLY A 171 16.04 16.62 3.48
N ALA A 172 14.78 16.17 3.42
CA ALA A 172 13.75 16.83 2.62
C ALA A 172 13.45 18.26 3.13
N GLU A 173 13.43 18.49 4.44
CA GLU A 173 13.28 19.83 5.03
C GLU A 173 14.44 20.75 4.63
N LEU A 174 15.68 20.23 4.68
CA LEU A 174 16.87 20.95 4.24
C LEU A 174 16.78 21.32 2.75
N PHE A 175 16.43 20.35 1.91
CA PHE A 175 16.33 20.56 0.48
C PHE A 175 15.27 21.61 0.13
N MET A 176 14.10 21.57 0.77
CA MET A 176 13.05 22.55 0.49
C MET A 176 13.39 23.98 0.92
N ALA A 177 14.39 24.17 1.78
CA ALA A 177 14.94 25.48 2.10
C ALA A 177 15.95 26.00 1.05
N SER A 178 16.40 25.15 0.12
CA SER A 178 17.45 25.48 -0.85
C SER A 178 16.95 26.23 -2.08
N ARG A 179 17.88 26.69 -2.92
CA ARG A 179 17.54 27.38 -4.18
C ARG A 179 17.07 26.38 -5.24
N GLN A 180 17.63 25.17 -5.24
CA GLN A 180 17.35 24.10 -6.18
C GLN A 180 15.88 23.67 -6.09
N ALA A 181 15.31 23.63 -4.88
CA ALA A 181 13.91 23.31 -4.66
C ALA A 181 12.93 24.26 -5.38
N ARG A 182 13.32 25.50 -5.74
CA ARG A 182 12.46 26.43 -6.50
C ARG A 182 12.30 26.05 -7.96
N SER A 183 13.14 25.14 -8.46
CA SER A 183 13.18 24.74 -9.87
C SER A 183 12.38 23.47 -10.14
N ILE A 184 11.81 22.81 -9.14
CA ILE A 184 11.07 21.55 -9.30
C ILE A 184 9.60 21.81 -9.63
N GLY A 185 9.06 21.05 -10.58
CA GLY A 185 7.65 21.11 -10.98
C GLY A 185 6.84 19.87 -10.59
N ALA A 186 7.50 18.75 -10.31
CA ALA A 186 6.86 17.53 -9.81
C ALA A 186 7.88 16.61 -9.12
N VAL A 187 7.41 15.77 -8.19
CA VAL A 187 8.24 14.78 -7.48
C VAL A 187 7.77 13.35 -7.73
N VAL A 188 8.74 12.43 -7.88
CA VAL A 188 8.53 10.99 -7.72
C VAL A 188 9.45 10.53 -6.59
N ASN A 189 8.86 10.16 -5.45
CA ASN A 189 9.57 9.65 -4.28
C ASN A 189 9.51 8.11 -4.25
N LEU A 190 10.63 7.49 -3.89
CA LEU A 190 10.79 6.05 -3.75
C LEU A 190 11.00 5.71 -2.27
N GLU A 191 10.39 4.60 -1.85
CA GLU A 191 10.30 4.16 -0.46
C GLU A 191 10.20 2.63 -0.36
N ALA A 192 10.47 2.08 0.82
CA ALA A 192 10.16 0.68 1.11
C ALA A 192 9.80 0.43 2.58
N ARG A 193 8.66 -0.24 2.82
CA ARG A 193 8.25 -0.68 4.16
C ARG A 193 8.28 -2.19 4.33
N GLY A 194 9.12 -2.85 3.55
CA GLY A 194 9.20 -4.30 3.45
C GLY A 194 10.28 -4.73 2.48
N THR A 195 10.45 -6.04 2.33
CA THR A 195 11.53 -6.63 1.51
C THR A 195 11.02 -7.28 0.22
N SER A 196 9.70 -7.30 0.02
CA SER A 196 9.07 -7.91 -1.16
C SER A 196 7.72 -7.29 -1.51
N GLY A 197 7.04 -7.84 -2.52
CA GLY A 197 5.70 -7.42 -2.91
C GLY A 197 5.68 -6.44 -4.08
N ALA A 198 4.48 -6.05 -4.50
CA ALA A 198 4.33 -5.07 -5.56
C ALA A 198 4.81 -3.69 -5.14
N SER A 199 5.28 -2.90 -6.10
CA SER A 199 5.46 -1.46 -5.93
C SER A 199 4.10 -0.76 -6.12
N PHE A 200 3.55 -0.27 -5.03
CA PHE A 200 2.31 0.48 -4.98
C PHE A 200 2.61 1.96 -5.18
N LEU A 201 1.82 2.62 -6.04
CA LEU A 201 1.64 4.07 -5.92
C LEU A 201 0.59 4.27 -4.83
N PHE A 202 1.06 4.49 -3.61
CA PHE A 202 0.20 4.53 -2.43
C PHE A 202 -0.22 5.96 -2.07
N GLU A 203 0.56 6.97 -2.47
CA GLU A 203 0.32 8.36 -2.14
C GLU A 203 0.47 9.27 -3.36
N THR A 204 -0.36 10.31 -3.41
CA THR A 204 -0.29 11.38 -4.40
C THR A 204 -0.51 12.72 -3.69
N SER A 205 0.01 13.81 -4.24
CA SER A 205 -0.35 15.16 -3.78
C SER A 205 -1.84 15.45 -4.00
N ARG A 206 -2.33 16.56 -3.43
CA ARG A 206 -3.61 17.14 -3.89
C ARG A 206 -3.49 17.63 -5.34
N ASP A 207 -4.63 17.92 -5.94
CA ASP A 207 -4.74 18.36 -7.34
C ASP A 207 -4.11 17.38 -8.35
N ASN A 208 -4.27 16.08 -8.04
CA ASN A 208 -3.59 14.99 -8.75
C ASN A 208 -4.19 14.61 -10.11
N ALA A 209 -5.29 15.21 -10.57
CA ALA A 209 -5.96 14.74 -11.79
C ALA A 209 -5.03 14.80 -13.01
N TRP A 210 -4.17 15.81 -13.08
CA TRP A 210 -3.21 15.95 -14.16
C TRP A 210 -2.07 14.93 -14.05
N LEU A 211 -1.57 14.64 -12.84
CA LEU A 211 -0.56 13.59 -12.58
C LEU A 211 -1.11 12.23 -12.99
N VAL A 212 -2.36 11.95 -12.63
CA VAL A 212 -3.02 10.69 -12.98
C VAL A 212 -3.15 10.55 -14.49
N ARG A 213 -3.68 11.58 -15.15
CA ARG A 213 -3.84 11.61 -16.60
C ARG A 213 -2.52 11.46 -17.35
N ARG A 214 -1.50 12.23 -16.96
CA ARG A 214 -0.26 12.38 -17.73
C ARG A 214 0.82 11.39 -17.33
N ALA A 215 0.82 10.82 -16.13
CA ALA A 215 1.87 9.91 -15.66
C ALA A 215 1.32 8.57 -15.17
N VAL A 216 0.46 8.56 -14.15
CA VAL A 216 0.01 7.31 -13.49
C VAL A 216 -0.70 6.37 -14.47
N SER A 217 -1.48 6.91 -15.42
CA SER A 217 -2.15 6.11 -16.45
C SER A 217 -1.23 5.37 -17.42
N ARG A 218 0.07 5.73 -17.44
CA ARG A 218 1.09 5.14 -18.31
C ARG A 218 1.92 4.07 -17.62
N MET A 219 1.74 3.85 -16.31
CA MET A 219 2.47 2.81 -15.59
C MET A 219 2.29 1.45 -16.28
N PRO A 220 3.36 0.67 -16.48
CA PRO A 220 3.30 -0.60 -17.22
C PRO A 220 2.60 -1.71 -16.42
N ARG A 221 2.69 -1.66 -15.09
CA ARG A 221 2.05 -2.60 -14.17
C ARG A 221 1.55 -1.84 -12.93
N PRO A 222 0.50 -1.03 -13.06
CA PRO A 222 0.01 -0.21 -11.96
C PRO A 222 -0.50 -1.09 -10.82
N VAL A 223 -0.17 -0.73 -9.58
CA VAL A 223 -0.88 -1.22 -8.40
C VAL A 223 -1.22 0.02 -7.60
N THR A 224 -2.41 0.55 -7.81
CA THR A 224 -2.79 1.87 -7.31
C THR A 224 -4.28 2.14 -7.37
N SER A 225 -4.77 2.99 -6.49
CA SER A 225 -6.10 3.57 -6.54
C SER A 225 -6.18 4.80 -5.65
N SER A 226 -7.19 5.63 -5.86
CA SER A 226 -7.49 6.77 -5.00
C SER A 226 -7.80 6.38 -3.56
N VAL A 227 -8.14 5.11 -3.29
CA VAL A 227 -8.30 4.62 -1.91
C VAL A 227 -6.98 4.65 -1.15
N PHE A 228 -5.87 4.29 -1.78
CA PHE A 228 -4.58 4.26 -1.08
C PHE A 228 -4.19 5.65 -0.60
N SER A 229 -4.25 6.66 -1.48
CA SER A 229 -3.92 8.04 -1.08
C SER A 229 -4.89 8.58 -0.04
N PHE A 230 -6.19 8.29 -0.17
CA PHE A 230 -7.21 8.70 0.80
C PHE A 230 -7.01 8.08 2.20
N VAL A 231 -6.59 6.81 2.26
CA VAL A 231 -6.31 6.12 3.53
C VAL A 231 -4.99 6.63 4.11
N TYR A 232 -3.95 6.76 3.28
CA TYR A 232 -2.63 7.19 3.72
C TYR A 232 -2.64 8.61 4.29
N ASP A 233 -3.36 9.55 3.68
CA ASP A 233 -3.54 10.92 4.19
C ASP A 233 -4.20 11.00 5.60
N GLN A 234 -4.73 9.88 6.12
CA GLN A 234 -5.33 9.80 7.47
C GLN A 234 -4.45 9.03 8.47
N LEU A 235 -3.38 8.40 8.00
CA LEU A 235 -2.43 7.72 8.87
C LEU A 235 -1.45 8.75 9.46
N PRO A 236 -0.92 8.52 10.67
CA PRO A 236 0.11 9.37 11.26
C PRO A 236 1.51 9.05 10.68
N ASN A 237 1.55 8.59 9.44
CA ASN A 237 2.75 8.16 8.74
C ASN A 237 3.14 9.26 7.75
N ASP A 238 4.44 9.52 7.66
CA ASP A 238 5.00 10.47 6.72
C ASP A 238 6.18 9.83 5.97
N THR A 239 6.61 10.50 4.91
CA THR A 239 7.81 10.24 4.08
C THR A 239 8.31 11.58 3.57
N ASP A 240 9.42 11.63 2.83
CA ASP A 240 9.90 12.89 2.22
C ASP A 240 8.85 13.57 1.33
N LEU A 241 7.95 12.80 0.72
CA LEU A 241 6.85 13.38 -0.06
C LEU A 241 5.92 14.26 0.80
N THR A 242 5.78 14.01 2.10
CA THR A 242 5.03 14.87 3.02
C THR A 242 5.59 16.29 2.99
N VAL A 243 6.92 16.46 3.03
CA VAL A 243 7.58 17.77 3.03
C VAL A 243 7.31 18.50 1.72
N PHE A 244 7.46 17.80 0.58
CA PHE A 244 7.21 18.38 -0.75
C PHE A 244 5.72 18.76 -0.94
N LYS A 245 4.78 17.91 -0.50
CA LYS A 245 3.34 18.20 -0.51
C LYS A 245 3.02 19.44 0.31
N ARG A 246 3.62 19.58 1.50
CA ARG A 246 3.41 20.74 2.39
C ARG A 246 3.92 22.04 1.75
N ALA A 247 4.97 21.96 0.94
CA ALA A 247 5.47 23.07 0.14
C ALA A 247 4.67 23.33 -1.15
N GLY A 248 3.60 22.56 -1.41
CA GLY A 248 2.73 22.72 -2.58
C GLY A 248 3.27 22.10 -3.86
N VAL A 249 4.30 21.26 -3.79
CA VAL A 249 4.87 20.59 -4.95
C VAL A 249 4.03 19.35 -5.29
N PRO A 250 3.56 19.21 -6.55
CA PRO A 250 2.84 18.01 -6.96
C PRO A 250 3.75 16.77 -6.92
N GLY A 251 3.25 15.64 -6.46
CA GLY A 251 4.11 14.45 -6.39
C GLY A 251 3.41 13.12 -6.20
N LEU A 252 4.21 12.07 -6.34
CA LEU A 252 3.82 10.66 -6.39
C LEU A 252 4.78 9.86 -5.51
N ASN A 253 4.26 8.95 -4.66
CA ASN A 253 5.08 8.10 -3.79
C ASN A 253 4.91 6.62 -4.13
N LEU A 254 6.04 5.94 -4.37
CA LEU A 254 6.06 4.50 -4.64
C LEU A 254 6.66 3.76 -3.45
N ALA A 255 6.01 2.69 -2.99
CA ALA A 255 6.61 1.76 -2.02
C ALA A 255 6.24 0.31 -2.27
N PHE A 256 7.11 -0.61 -1.88
CA PHE A 256 6.74 -2.01 -1.65
C PHE A 256 6.81 -2.33 -0.15
N PHE A 257 5.84 -3.10 0.35
CA PHE A 257 5.64 -3.33 1.79
C PHE A 257 5.39 -4.81 2.14
N GLY A 258 5.57 -5.72 1.19
CA GLY A 258 5.48 -7.17 1.45
C GLY A 258 6.61 -7.62 2.37
N SER A 259 6.33 -8.59 3.24
CA SER A 259 7.26 -9.03 4.30
C SER A 259 7.68 -7.89 5.24
N ALA A 260 6.73 -7.03 5.62
CA ALA A 260 6.92 -5.89 6.53
C ALA A 260 7.52 -6.25 7.90
N ALA A 261 7.42 -7.50 8.37
CA ALA A 261 8.07 -7.95 9.61
C ALA A 261 9.62 -7.99 9.55
N ARG A 262 10.22 -7.56 8.44
CA ARG A 262 11.68 -7.38 8.29
C ARG A 262 12.10 -5.92 8.24
N TYR A 263 11.15 -5.01 8.04
CA TYR A 263 11.37 -3.56 8.02
C TYR A 263 11.98 -3.09 9.36
N HIS A 264 12.96 -2.20 9.33
CA HIS A 264 13.66 -1.74 10.54
C HIS A 264 14.28 -2.88 11.37
N THR A 265 14.79 -3.93 10.71
CA THR A 265 15.49 -5.04 11.37
C THR A 265 16.77 -5.44 10.64
N PRO A 266 17.67 -6.24 11.24
CA PRO A 266 18.81 -6.83 10.54
C PRO A 266 18.41 -7.76 9.38
N ARG A 267 17.12 -8.09 9.22
CA ARG A 267 16.60 -8.92 8.13
C ARG A 267 16.18 -8.10 6.91
N ASP A 268 16.20 -6.78 6.96
CA ASP A 268 16.20 -5.96 5.76
C ASP A 268 17.60 -5.95 5.11
N CYS A 269 17.94 -7.06 4.48
CA CYS A 269 19.26 -7.37 3.92
C CYS A 269 19.16 -7.89 2.47
N LEU A 270 20.27 -7.92 1.74
CA LEU A 270 20.34 -8.32 0.33
C LEU A 270 19.74 -9.71 0.10
N ALA A 271 19.95 -10.64 1.03
CA ALA A 271 19.44 -12.01 0.94
C ALA A 271 17.90 -12.08 0.96
N ASN A 272 17.23 -11.08 1.51
CA ASN A 272 15.78 -11.03 1.66
C ASN A 272 15.09 -10.09 0.66
N LEU A 273 15.84 -9.18 0.02
CA LEU A 273 15.29 -8.29 -1.00
C LEU A 273 14.81 -9.09 -2.22
N SER A 274 13.54 -8.91 -2.58
CA SER A 274 12.95 -9.52 -3.76
C SER A 274 13.33 -8.76 -5.03
N ARG A 275 14.16 -9.39 -5.87
CA ARG A 275 14.52 -8.88 -7.22
C ARG A 275 13.31 -8.53 -8.07
N ALA A 276 12.21 -9.26 -7.92
CA ALA A 276 10.96 -9.00 -8.64
C ALA A 276 10.32 -7.67 -8.20
N SER A 277 10.42 -7.35 -6.90
CA SER A 277 9.93 -6.10 -6.32
C SER A 277 10.79 -4.93 -6.79
N LEU A 278 12.12 -5.09 -6.77
CA LEU A 278 13.07 -4.12 -7.35
C LEU A 278 12.79 -3.86 -8.84
N GLN A 279 12.53 -4.90 -9.63
CA GLN A 279 12.13 -4.75 -11.04
C GLN A 279 10.83 -3.95 -11.19
N HIS A 280 9.82 -4.25 -10.37
CA HIS A 280 8.53 -3.56 -10.41
C HIS A 280 8.67 -2.08 -10.08
N HIS A 281 9.41 -1.81 -9.01
CA HIS A 281 9.65 -0.47 -8.47
C HIS A 281 10.33 0.41 -9.51
N GLY A 282 11.43 -0.07 -10.10
CA GLY A 282 12.14 0.63 -11.16
C GLY A 282 11.37 0.79 -12.47
N ASP A 283 10.61 -0.23 -12.92
CA ASP A 283 9.77 -0.11 -14.13
C ASP A 283 8.69 0.97 -13.95
N ASN A 284 8.07 1.05 -12.78
CA ASN A 284 7.07 2.06 -12.46
C ASN A 284 7.70 3.45 -12.31
N ALA A 285 8.78 3.59 -11.54
CA ALA A 285 9.51 4.84 -11.36
C ALA A 285 10.00 5.41 -12.72
N LEU A 286 10.64 4.59 -13.55
CA LEU A 286 11.08 4.97 -14.90
C LEU A 286 9.91 5.49 -15.75
N SER A 287 8.76 4.81 -15.69
CA SER A 287 7.58 5.21 -16.44
C SER A 287 7.03 6.56 -15.98
N LEU A 288 6.94 6.79 -14.66
CA LEU A 288 6.43 8.04 -14.11
C LEU A 288 7.37 9.21 -14.43
N VAL A 289 8.66 9.07 -14.15
CA VAL A 289 9.67 10.12 -14.39
C VAL A 289 9.75 10.45 -15.87
N ARG A 290 9.79 9.44 -16.76
CA ARG A 290 9.79 9.66 -18.21
C ARG A 290 8.54 10.41 -18.66
N ALA A 291 7.37 10.04 -18.14
CA ALA A 291 6.12 10.68 -18.52
C ALA A 291 6.09 12.14 -18.11
N LEU A 292 6.55 12.48 -16.90
CA LEU A 292 6.61 13.84 -16.35
C LEU A 292 7.70 14.68 -17.02
N ALA A 293 8.86 14.11 -17.34
CA ALA A 293 9.96 14.79 -18.00
C ALA A 293 9.61 15.24 -19.45
N ASP A 294 8.50 14.76 -20.00
CA ASP A 294 7.96 15.15 -21.30
C ASP A 294 6.75 16.11 -21.20
N GLN A 295 6.29 16.44 -19.99
CA GLN A 295 5.16 17.36 -19.80
C GLN A 295 5.59 18.83 -19.72
N ASP A 296 4.63 19.73 -19.89
CA ASP A 296 4.76 21.09 -19.40
C ASP A 296 4.49 21.11 -17.89
N LEU A 297 5.53 21.44 -17.12
CA LEU A 297 5.54 21.48 -15.65
C LEU A 297 5.44 22.92 -15.11
N SER A 298 5.31 23.94 -15.97
CA SER A 298 5.17 25.34 -15.55
C SER A 298 3.85 25.63 -14.83
N ALA A 299 2.85 24.76 -15.00
CA ALA A 299 1.56 24.85 -14.35
C ALA A 299 1.11 23.47 -13.84
N ALA A 300 0.59 23.45 -12.61
CA ALA A 300 -0.11 22.32 -12.01
C ALA A 300 -1.62 22.62 -12.00
N PRO A 301 -2.40 22.08 -12.96
CA PRO A 301 -3.84 22.32 -12.99
C PRO A 301 -4.52 21.80 -11.72
N ALA A 302 -5.41 22.60 -11.16
CA ALA A 302 -6.23 22.20 -10.02
C ALA A 302 -7.19 21.07 -10.37
N GLY A 303 -7.55 20.27 -9.37
CA GLY A 303 -8.55 19.21 -9.44
C GLY A 303 -8.00 17.83 -9.12
N ASN A 304 -8.80 17.06 -8.39
CA ASN A 304 -8.47 15.67 -8.02
C ASN A 304 -9.14 14.69 -8.98
N ALA A 305 -8.57 13.50 -9.11
CA ALA A 305 -9.17 12.38 -9.84
C ALA A 305 -9.60 11.26 -8.88
N VAL A 306 -10.65 10.54 -9.29
CA VAL A 306 -10.90 9.18 -8.80
C VAL A 306 -10.24 8.23 -9.79
N PHE A 307 -9.43 7.30 -9.31
CA PHE A 307 -8.64 6.42 -10.17
C PHE A 307 -8.38 5.06 -9.52
N PHE A 308 -8.14 4.05 -10.33
CA PHE A 308 -7.84 2.68 -9.87
C PHE A 308 -7.22 1.86 -11.00
N ASP A 309 -6.38 0.90 -10.65
CA ASP A 309 -5.92 -0.11 -11.58
C ASP A 309 -6.98 -1.19 -11.82
N LEU A 310 -7.09 -1.65 -13.07
CA LEU A 310 -7.90 -2.80 -13.43
C LEU A 310 -7.03 -4.05 -13.47
N ALA A 311 -6.85 -4.70 -12.31
CA ALA A 311 -6.05 -5.92 -12.16
C ALA A 311 -4.65 -5.79 -12.80
N GLY A 312 -3.94 -4.72 -12.44
CA GLY A 312 -2.58 -4.46 -12.90
C GLY A 312 -2.38 -4.24 -14.41
N LEU A 313 -3.46 -4.05 -15.19
CA LEU A 313 -3.39 -3.85 -16.63
C LEU A 313 -3.20 -2.39 -17.04
N THR A 314 -4.02 -1.53 -16.46
CA THR A 314 -4.12 -0.12 -16.82
C THR A 314 -4.84 0.62 -15.70
N VAL A 315 -4.66 1.93 -15.63
CA VAL A 315 -5.37 2.79 -14.67
C VAL A 315 -6.54 3.47 -15.37
N LEU A 316 -7.73 3.24 -14.86
CA LEU A 316 -8.93 3.99 -15.22
C LEU A 316 -9.09 5.17 -14.27
N TRP A 317 -9.53 6.31 -14.78
CA TRP A 317 -9.68 7.52 -13.98
C TRP A 317 -10.71 8.48 -14.56
N TRP A 318 -11.22 9.38 -13.72
CA TRP A 318 -12.02 10.54 -14.11
C TRP A 318 -11.83 11.69 -13.11
N PRO A 319 -12.09 12.96 -13.51
CA PRO A 319 -12.13 14.08 -12.58
C PRO A 319 -13.14 13.84 -11.46
N LYS A 320 -12.75 14.09 -10.19
CA LYS A 320 -13.54 13.82 -8.98
C LYS A 320 -14.97 14.39 -9.06
N GLY A 321 -15.15 15.56 -9.68
CA GLY A 321 -16.46 16.21 -9.86
C GLY A 321 -17.46 15.42 -10.72
N LEU A 322 -17.01 14.50 -11.57
CA LEU A 322 -17.91 13.65 -12.38
C LEU A 322 -18.49 12.47 -11.61
N THR A 323 -18.00 12.19 -10.40
CA THR A 323 -18.35 10.98 -9.66
C THR A 323 -19.85 10.88 -9.33
N PRO A 324 -20.54 11.94 -8.85
CA PRO A 324 -21.99 11.88 -8.61
C PRO A 324 -22.79 11.63 -9.90
N VAL A 325 -22.36 12.20 -11.03
CA VAL A 325 -23.01 12.01 -12.33
C VAL A 325 -22.90 10.55 -12.79
N LEU A 326 -21.71 9.95 -12.66
CA LEU A 326 -21.49 8.54 -12.97
C LEU A 326 -22.30 7.62 -12.04
N ALA A 327 -22.43 7.97 -10.76
CA ALA A 327 -23.24 7.20 -9.81
C ALA A 327 -24.74 7.27 -10.14
N LEU A 328 -25.26 8.47 -10.47
CA LEU A 328 -26.63 8.65 -10.93
C LEU A 328 -26.91 7.90 -12.24
N LEU A 329 -25.96 7.89 -13.17
CA LEU A 329 -26.04 7.10 -14.40
C LEU A 329 -26.10 5.60 -14.08
N GLY A 330 -25.26 5.11 -13.16
CA GLY A 330 -25.29 3.72 -12.70
C GLY A 330 -26.65 3.33 -12.14
N LEU A 331 -27.21 4.17 -11.26
CA LEU A 331 -28.56 3.99 -10.71
C LEU A 331 -29.61 3.97 -11.83
N ALA A 332 -29.57 4.93 -12.75
CA ALA A 332 -30.50 5.03 -13.86
C ALA A 332 -30.44 3.79 -14.78
N LEU A 333 -29.25 3.29 -15.10
CA LEU A 333 -29.08 2.09 -15.92
C LEU A 333 -29.61 0.84 -15.22
N VAL A 334 -29.34 0.68 -13.92
CA VAL A 334 -29.91 -0.42 -13.13
C VAL A 334 -31.44 -0.34 -13.13
N ARG A 335 -32.02 0.85 -12.97
CA ARG A 335 -33.48 1.03 -12.99
C ARG A 335 -34.09 0.77 -14.36
N ALA A 336 -33.48 1.28 -15.43
CA ALA A 336 -33.90 1.00 -16.79
C ALA A 336 -33.86 -0.52 -17.09
N ALA A 337 -32.83 -1.22 -16.62
CA ALA A 337 -32.69 -2.66 -16.79
C ALA A 337 -33.81 -3.45 -16.10
N VAL A 338 -34.24 -3.01 -14.92
CA VAL A 338 -35.36 -3.63 -14.19
C VAL A 338 -36.68 -3.37 -14.91
N VAL A 339 -36.96 -2.13 -15.31
CA VAL A 339 -38.21 -1.76 -16.00
C VAL A 339 -38.34 -2.51 -17.32
N ARG A 340 -37.26 -2.60 -18.12
CA ARG A 340 -37.24 -3.35 -19.40
C ARG A 340 -37.57 -4.83 -19.22
N ARG A 341 -37.40 -5.39 -18.02
CA ARG A 341 -37.71 -6.79 -17.70
C ARG A 341 -39.02 -6.95 -16.92
N GLY A 342 -39.90 -5.94 -16.94
CA GLY A 342 -41.23 -5.99 -16.32
C GLY A 342 -41.24 -5.64 -14.83
N GLY A 343 -40.14 -5.14 -14.27
CA GLY A 343 -40.09 -4.66 -12.90
C GLY A 343 -40.59 -3.22 -12.74
N ARG A 344 -40.65 -2.75 -11.50
CA ARG A 344 -41.11 -1.38 -11.17
C ARG A 344 -40.02 -0.33 -11.39
N PRO A 345 -40.38 0.93 -11.71
CA PRO A 345 -39.41 2.01 -11.84
C PRO A 345 -38.75 2.36 -10.49
N LEU A 346 -39.55 2.45 -9.42
CA LEU A 346 -39.07 2.71 -8.05
C LEU A 346 -38.80 1.41 -7.28
N PRO A 347 -37.77 1.38 -6.41
CA PRO A 347 -37.47 0.22 -5.59
C PRO A 347 -38.61 -0.05 -4.59
N ARG A 348 -38.89 -1.33 -4.32
CA ARG A 348 -39.77 -1.71 -3.21
C ARG A 348 -39.10 -1.36 -1.87
N VAL A 349 -39.87 -1.06 -0.82
CA VAL A 349 -39.30 -0.83 0.53
C VAL A 349 -38.44 -2.01 1.00
N LYS A 350 -38.81 -3.25 0.65
CA LYS A 350 -38.00 -4.45 0.94
C LYS A 350 -36.64 -4.50 0.22
N VAL A 351 -36.46 -3.73 -0.86
CA VAL A 351 -35.18 -3.52 -1.56
C VAL A 351 -34.28 -2.52 -0.81
N LEU A 352 -34.86 -1.71 0.08
CA LEU A 352 -34.13 -0.77 0.94
C LEU A 352 -33.60 -1.40 2.23
N LEU A 353 -33.99 -2.64 2.58
CA LEU A 353 -33.34 -3.37 3.68
C LEU A 353 -31.92 -3.73 3.25
N PRO A 354 -30.88 -3.07 3.79
CA PRO A 354 -29.56 -3.11 3.22
C PRO A 354 -28.87 -4.43 3.59
N PHE A 355 -28.11 -4.97 2.64
CA PHE A 355 -26.77 -5.51 2.92
C PHE A 355 -26.62 -6.42 4.16
N LEU A 356 -27.53 -7.38 4.42
CA LEU A 356 -27.34 -8.28 5.58
C LEU A 356 -26.10 -9.16 5.37
N ALA A 357 -25.83 -9.58 4.15
CA ALA A 357 -24.66 -10.41 3.86
C ALA A 357 -23.31 -9.70 4.10
N PRO A 358 -23.06 -8.48 3.59
CA PRO A 358 -21.82 -7.78 3.90
C PRO A 358 -21.71 -7.36 5.35
N LEU A 359 -22.82 -6.98 5.99
CA LEU A 359 -22.84 -6.67 7.42
C LEU A 359 -22.53 -7.92 8.27
N ALA A 360 -23.16 -9.06 7.98
CA ALA A 360 -22.87 -10.32 8.67
C ALA A 360 -21.42 -10.75 8.48
N GLY A 361 -20.89 -10.62 7.26
CA GLY A 361 -19.49 -10.87 6.94
C GLY A 361 -18.54 -10.00 7.76
N LEU A 362 -18.77 -8.68 7.77
CA LEU A 362 -18.00 -7.71 8.55
C LEU A 362 -18.06 -8.01 10.05
N LEU A 363 -19.26 -8.19 10.61
CA LEU A 363 -19.43 -8.44 12.05
C LEU A 363 -18.76 -9.75 12.48
N ALA A 364 -18.89 -10.82 11.68
CA ALA A 364 -18.21 -12.09 11.95
C ALA A 364 -16.68 -11.92 11.91
N GLY A 365 -16.17 -11.19 10.92
CA GLY A 365 -14.73 -10.90 10.79
C GLY A 365 -14.20 -10.05 11.94
N VAL A 366 -14.90 -8.97 12.31
CA VAL A 366 -14.54 -8.12 13.45
C VAL A 366 -14.55 -8.91 14.76
N LEU A 367 -15.61 -9.69 15.00
CA LEU A 367 -15.72 -10.52 16.19
C LEU A 367 -14.57 -11.51 16.28
N LEU A 368 -14.28 -12.24 15.19
CA LEU A 368 -13.19 -13.22 15.18
C LEU A 368 -11.82 -12.56 15.34
N TRP A 369 -11.60 -11.41 14.69
CA TRP A 369 -10.38 -10.63 14.89
C TRP A 369 -10.19 -10.22 16.35
N GLN A 370 -11.24 -9.73 17.02
CA GLN A 370 -11.16 -9.37 18.44
C GLN A 370 -10.91 -10.58 19.34
N ILE A 371 -11.53 -11.73 19.05
CA ILE A 371 -11.28 -12.98 19.78
C ILE A 371 -9.80 -13.38 19.64
N LEU A 372 -9.26 -13.41 18.42
CA LEU A 372 -7.86 -13.74 18.17
C LEU A 372 -6.90 -12.76 18.85
N ARG A 373 -7.22 -11.46 18.81
CA ARG A 373 -6.44 -10.41 19.49
C ARG A 373 -6.40 -10.62 21.00
N LEU A 374 -7.57 -10.81 21.63
CA LEU A 374 -7.67 -11.04 23.07
C LEU A 374 -7.02 -12.35 23.51
N ALA A 375 -7.02 -13.36 22.63
CA ALA A 375 -6.33 -14.63 22.85
C ALA A 375 -4.81 -14.57 22.56
N GLY A 376 -4.27 -13.41 22.18
CA GLY A 376 -2.83 -13.20 22.03
C GLY A 376 -2.23 -13.56 20.67
N ALA A 377 -3.04 -13.71 19.61
CA ALA A 377 -2.54 -14.01 18.26
C ALA A 377 -1.71 -12.88 17.63
N PHE A 378 -1.84 -11.65 18.15
CA PHE A 378 -1.22 -10.44 17.59
C PHE A 378 -0.48 -9.64 18.67
N PRO A 379 0.62 -10.16 19.23
CA PRO A 379 1.40 -9.41 20.23
C PRO A 379 2.22 -8.27 19.61
N VAL A 380 2.41 -8.26 18.28
CA VAL A 380 3.14 -7.25 17.51
C VAL A 380 2.29 -6.77 16.32
N GLY A 381 2.60 -5.61 15.76
CA GLY A 381 1.88 -5.00 14.64
C GLY A 381 2.03 -5.77 13.33
N PHE A 382 3.19 -6.38 13.08
CA PHE A 382 3.42 -7.25 11.92
C PHE A 382 3.92 -8.62 12.36
N ILE A 383 3.06 -9.63 12.22
CA ILE A 383 3.38 -11.01 12.59
C ILE A 383 4.03 -11.78 11.45
N ALA A 384 4.91 -12.71 11.78
CA ALA A 384 5.62 -13.56 10.81
C ALA A 384 4.68 -14.47 9.99
N ARG A 385 3.56 -14.89 10.58
CA ARG A 385 2.62 -15.85 9.96
C ARG A 385 1.20 -15.30 9.94
N PRO A 386 0.88 -14.31 9.08
CA PRO A 386 -0.45 -13.70 9.03
C PRO A 386 -1.49 -14.57 8.32
N LEU A 387 -1.06 -15.49 7.44
CA LEU A 387 -1.97 -16.25 6.57
C LEU A 387 -3.06 -17.04 7.33
N PRO A 388 -2.78 -17.76 8.43
CA PRO A 388 -3.83 -18.43 9.21
C PRO A 388 -4.91 -17.47 9.71
N ALA A 389 -4.52 -16.28 10.21
CA ALA A 389 -5.48 -15.28 10.68
C ALA A 389 -6.33 -14.71 9.52
N ILE A 390 -5.69 -14.42 8.38
CA ILE A 390 -6.40 -13.98 7.17
C ILE A 390 -7.40 -15.04 6.72
N LEU A 391 -7.00 -16.31 6.66
CA LEU A 391 -7.87 -17.43 6.29
C LEU A 391 -9.02 -17.61 7.28
N ALA A 392 -8.77 -17.47 8.58
CA ALA A 392 -9.78 -17.58 9.61
C ALA A 392 -10.88 -16.51 9.43
N VAL A 393 -10.48 -15.25 9.32
CA VAL A 393 -11.39 -14.11 9.12
C VAL A 393 -12.10 -14.20 7.77
N ALA A 394 -11.38 -14.54 6.70
CA ALA A 394 -11.98 -14.71 5.38
C ALA A 394 -13.04 -15.81 5.36
N ALA A 395 -12.73 -16.99 5.93
CA ALA A 395 -13.66 -18.11 5.99
C ALA A 395 -14.90 -17.77 6.84
N ALA A 396 -14.72 -17.12 8.00
CA ALA A 396 -15.82 -16.67 8.84
C ALA A 396 -16.72 -15.65 8.14
N ALA A 397 -16.11 -14.66 7.46
CA ALA A 397 -16.84 -13.63 6.73
C ALA A 397 -17.67 -14.22 5.57
N VAL A 398 -17.07 -15.12 4.77
CA VAL A 398 -17.77 -15.79 3.67
C VAL A 398 -18.87 -16.72 4.20
N ALA A 399 -18.62 -17.47 5.29
CA ALA A 399 -19.62 -18.32 5.91
C ALA A 399 -20.84 -17.51 6.39
N ALA A 400 -20.60 -16.41 7.11
CA ALA A 400 -21.64 -15.52 7.61
C ALA A 400 -22.43 -14.85 6.48
N ALA A 401 -21.73 -14.36 5.44
CA ALA A 401 -22.37 -13.76 4.27
C ALA A 401 -23.23 -14.79 3.50
N LEU A 402 -22.75 -16.02 3.29
CA LEU A 402 -23.53 -17.09 2.65
C LEU A 402 -24.75 -17.51 3.50
N ALA A 403 -24.60 -17.56 4.83
CA ALA A 403 -25.71 -17.84 5.73
C ALA A 403 -26.78 -16.74 5.65
N ALA A 404 -26.37 -15.47 5.65
CA ALA A 404 -27.25 -14.33 5.50
C ALA A 404 -27.99 -14.34 4.15
N ILE A 405 -27.29 -14.63 3.04
CA ILE A 405 -27.94 -14.84 1.72
C ILE A 405 -28.98 -15.96 1.80
N GLY A 406 -28.69 -17.07 2.46
CA GLY A 406 -29.63 -18.18 2.63
C GLY A 406 -30.86 -17.84 3.48
N VAL A 407 -30.76 -16.86 4.39
CA VAL A 407 -31.90 -16.31 5.15
C VAL A 407 -32.68 -15.33 4.28
N GLU A 408 -32.00 -14.39 3.62
CA GLU A 408 -32.62 -13.42 2.70
C GLU A 408 -33.38 -14.11 1.57
N SER A 409 -32.87 -15.24 1.08
CA SER A 409 -33.52 -16.03 0.03
C SER A 409 -34.86 -16.64 0.44
N ARG A 410 -35.24 -16.56 1.73
CA ARG A 410 -36.59 -16.93 2.21
C ARG A 410 -37.60 -15.81 1.98
N TRP A 411 -37.13 -14.56 1.94
CA TRP A 411 -37.95 -13.36 1.80
C TRP A 411 -37.92 -12.80 0.38
N THR A 412 -36.89 -13.16 -0.37
CA THR A 412 -36.61 -12.61 -1.68
C THR A 412 -36.99 -13.65 -2.72
N GLY A 413 -37.83 -13.24 -3.67
CA GLY A 413 -38.55 -14.15 -4.57
C GLY A 413 -37.63 -14.79 -5.61
N SER A 414 -37.65 -14.27 -6.83
CA SER A 414 -36.88 -14.79 -7.95
C SER A 414 -35.41 -14.35 -7.92
N PRO A 415 -34.49 -15.03 -8.64
CA PRO A 415 -33.12 -14.55 -8.86
C PRO A 415 -33.05 -13.14 -9.48
N ALA A 416 -34.09 -12.73 -10.22
CA ALA A 416 -34.19 -11.37 -10.76
C ALA A 416 -34.43 -10.34 -9.65
N ASP A 417 -35.24 -10.65 -8.64
CA ASP A 417 -35.47 -9.79 -7.47
C ASP A 417 -34.21 -9.69 -6.60
N ALA A 418 -33.42 -10.76 -6.51
CA ALA A 418 -32.13 -10.76 -5.84
C ALA A 418 -31.13 -9.84 -6.54
N TRP A 419 -31.01 -9.95 -7.86
CA TRP A 419 -30.18 -9.06 -8.67
C TRP A 419 -30.60 -7.60 -8.54
N GLU A 420 -31.91 -7.31 -8.64
CA GLU A 420 -32.43 -5.96 -8.49
C GLU A 420 -32.06 -5.37 -7.13
N ARG A 421 -32.24 -6.15 -6.05
CA ARG A 421 -31.93 -5.70 -4.69
C ARG A 421 -30.47 -5.31 -4.55
N VAL A 422 -29.56 -6.22 -4.90
CA VAL A 422 -28.11 -6.03 -4.80
C VAL A 422 -27.69 -4.79 -5.57
N TRP A 423 -28.02 -4.71 -6.86
CA TRP A 423 -27.49 -3.64 -7.71
C TRP A 423 -28.17 -2.28 -7.47
N THR A 424 -29.41 -2.26 -7.01
CA THR A 424 -30.04 -1.01 -6.56
C THR A 424 -29.42 -0.52 -5.27
N ALA A 425 -29.23 -1.40 -4.28
CA ALA A 425 -28.59 -1.03 -3.02
C ALA A 425 -27.13 -0.59 -3.25
N SER A 426 -26.37 -1.32 -4.06
CA SER A 426 -25.01 -0.91 -4.46
C SER A 426 -24.99 0.43 -5.19
N ALA A 427 -25.98 0.74 -6.03
CA ALA A 427 -26.06 2.03 -6.71
C ALA A 427 -26.39 3.18 -5.74
N LEU A 428 -27.27 2.95 -4.77
CA LEU A 428 -27.61 3.94 -3.74
C LEU A 428 -26.43 4.19 -2.77
N VAL A 429 -25.76 3.14 -2.31
CA VAL A 429 -24.55 3.27 -1.49
C VAL A 429 -23.42 3.89 -2.32
N GLY A 430 -23.26 3.49 -3.58
CA GLY A 430 -22.30 4.09 -4.51
C GLY A 430 -22.55 5.58 -4.75
N LEU A 431 -23.82 6.01 -4.83
CA LEU A 431 -24.20 7.43 -4.91
C LEU A 431 -23.89 8.17 -3.61
N LEU A 432 -24.20 7.58 -2.45
CA LEU A 432 -23.84 8.16 -1.15
C LEU A 432 -22.31 8.35 -1.07
N LEU A 433 -21.53 7.32 -1.38
CA LEU A 433 -20.07 7.41 -1.42
C LEU A 433 -19.59 8.44 -2.44
N ALA A 434 -20.20 8.52 -3.62
CA ALA A 434 -19.85 9.51 -4.63
C ALA A 434 -20.09 10.96 -4.16
N MET A 435 -20.94 11.17 -3.15
CA MET A 435 -21.19 12.48 -2.55
C MET A 435 -20.35 12.75 -1.30
N THR A 436 -20.00 11.71 -0.52
CA THR A 436 -19.31 11.87 0.77
C THR A 436 -17.83 11.53 0.72
N VAL A 437 -17.47 10.43 0.05
CA VAL A 437 -16.09 9.92 -0.09
C VAL A 437 -15.84 9.42 -1.54
N PRO A 438 -15.76 10.34 -2.53
CA PRO A 438 -15.67 9.97 -3.95
C PRO A 438 -14.48 9.06 -4.29
N GLU A 439 -13.39 9.14 -3.53
CA GLU A 439 -12.15 8.36 -3.70
C GLU A 439 -12.38 6.85 -3.59
N VAL A 440 -13.41 6.43 -2.85
CA VAL A 440 -13.76 5.03 -2.59
C VAL A 440 -14.93 4.58 -3.46
N SER A 441 -15.72 5.51 -4.02
CA SER A 441 -17.01 5.19 -4.63
C SER A 441 -16.91 4.34 -5.90
N PHE A 442 -15.76 4.36 -6.61
CA PHE A 442 -15.57 3.55 -7.83
C PHE A 442 -15.79 2.05 -7.58
N LEU A 443 -15.52 1.58 -6.35
CA LEU A 443 -15.72 0.19 -5.93
C LEU A 443 -17.17 -0.26 -6.12
N LEU A 444 -18.15 0.65 -6.08
CA LEU A 444 -19.57 0.35 -6.32
C LEU A 444 -20.11 1.02 -7.59
N VAL A 445 -19.66 2.24 -7.91
CA VAL A 445 -20.13 2.98 -9.10
C VAL A 445 -19.77 2.25 -10.40
N VAL A 446 -18.55 1.72 -10.53
CA VAL A 446 -18.13 1.04 -11.76
C VAL A 446 -18.86 -0.30 -11.94
N PRO A 447 -18.92 -1.19 -10.92
CA PRO A 447 -19.71 -2.42 -11.03
C PRO A 447 -21.20 -2.17 -11.27
N THR A 448 -21.81 -1.13 -10.71
CA THR A 448 -23.23 -0.81 -10.92
C THR A 448 -23.53 -0.31 -12.33
N LEU A 449 -22.68 0.56 -12.90
CA LEU A 449 -22.74 0.96 -14.31
C LEU A 449 -22.70 -0.27 -15.22
N VAL A 450 -21.71 -1.16 -15.00
CA VAL A 450 -21.56 -2.38 -15.78
C VAL A 450 -22.71 -3.35 -15.57
N ALA A 451 -23.23 -3.49 -14.35
CA ALA A 451 -24.39 -4.33 -14.06
C ALA A 451 -25.62 -3.86 -14.85
N GLY A 452 -25.94 -2.56 -14.80
CA GLY A 452 -27.06 -1.99 -15.56
C GLY A 452 -26.91 -2.20 -17.06
N LEU A 453 -25.74 -1.87 -17.63
CA LEU A 453 -25.47 -2.03 -19.06
C LEU A 453 -25.53 -3.50 -19.51
N CYS A 454 -24.85 -4.40 -18.80
CA CYS A 454 -24.88 -5.82 -19.10
C CYS A 454 -26.31 -6.39 -19.01
N ARG A 455 -27.12 -5.93 -18.06
CA ARG A 455 -28.50 -6.40 -17.91
C ARG A 455 -29.42 -5.87 -19.01
N LEU A 456 -29.14 -4.70 -19.60
CA LEU A 456 -29.86 -4.14 -20.74
C LEU A 456 -29.51 -4.84 -22.06
N VAL A 457 -28.22 -5.12 -22.28
CA VAL A 457 -27.69 -5.60 -23.56
C VAL A 457 -27.60 -7.13 -23.62
N LEU A 458 -27.09 -7.76 -22.56
CA LEU A 458 -26.81 -9.19 -22.52
C LEU A 458 -27.99 -9.98 -21.95
N ARG A 459 -28.13 -11.23 -22.41
CA ARG A 459 -29.13 -12.19 -21.92
C ARG A 459 -28.47 -13.28 -21.08
N GLY A 460 -29.28 -13.97 -20.27
CA GLY A 460 -28.85 -15.14 -19.51
C GLY A 460 -27.89 -14.84 -18.35
N ALA A 461 -27.10 -15.85 -17.98
CA ALA A 461 -26.23 -15.84 -16.81
C ALA A 461 -25.05 -14.86 -16.95
N VAL A 462 -24.54 -14.66 -18.16
CA VAL A 462 -23.39 -13.77 -18.43
C VAL A 462 -23.64 -12.36 -17.89
N ALA A 463 -24.86 -11.83 -18.08
CA ALA A 463 -25.25 -10.50 -17.59
C ALA A 463 -25.15 -10.35 -16.06
N ALA A 464 -25.19 -11.45 -15.31
CA ALA A 464 -25.11 -11.45 -13.85
C ALA A 464 -23.68 -11.72 -13.33
N TRP A 465 -22.89 -12.50 -14.06
CA TRP A 465 -21.52 -12.85 -13.68
C TRP A 465 -20.50 -11.75 -13.96
N VAL A 466 -20.63 -11.02 -15.07
CA VAL A 466 -19.69 -9.94 -15.43
C VAL A 466 -19.52 -8.90 -14.31
N PRO A 467 -20.60 -8.30 -13.75
CA PRO A 467 -20.43 -7.29 -12.70
C PRO A 467 -19.93 -7.87 -11.37
N PHE A 468 -20.20 -9.15 -11.06
CA PHE A 468 -19.59 -9.86 -9.92
C PHE A 468 -18.07 -9.98 -10.10
N VAL A 469 -17.61 -10.44 -11.27
CA VAL A 469 -16.18 -10.59 -11.57
C VAL A 469 -15.50 -9.24 -11.50
N LEU A 470 -16.10 -8.20 -12.09
CA LEU A 470 -15.54 -6.84 -12.04
C LEU A 470 -15.46 -6.31 -10.61
N LEU A 471 -16.52 -6.43 -9.80
CA LEU A 471 -16.49 -6.03 -8.40
C LEU A 471 -15.36 -6.76 -7.64
N GLY A 472 -15.23 -8.07 -7.82
CA GLY A 472 -14.18 -8.84 -7.17
C GLY A 472 -12.78 -8.45 -7.63
N LEU A 473 -12.58 -8.15 -8.92
CA LEU A 473 -11.29 -7.69 -9.46
C LEU A 473 -10.89 -6.30 -8.96
N LEU A 474 -11.85 -5.45 -8.59
CA LEU A 474 -11.58 -4.13 -8.01
C LEU A 474 -11.37 -4.21 -6.49
N LEU A 475 -12.20 -4.98 -5.80
CA LEU A 475 -12.30 -4.95 -4.34
C LEU A 475 -11.37 -5.94 -3.65
N LEU A 476 -11.23 -7.17 -4.16
CA LEU A 476 -10.44 -8.20 -3.49
C LEU A 476 -8.93 -7.91 -3.46
N PRO A 477 -8.27 -7.43 -4.54
CA PRO A 477 -6.84 -7.11 -4.44
C PRO A 477 -6.58 -5.99 -3.42
N LEU A 478 -7.48 -5.02 -3.29
CA LEU A 478 -7.41 -4.00 -2.25
C LEU A 478 -7.59 -4.62 -0.86
N ALA A 479 -8.70 -5.33 -0.64
CA ALA A 479 -9.07 -5.86 0.67
C ALA A 479 -8.07 -6.91 1.21
N LEU A 480 -7.62 -7.85 0.38
CA LEU A 480 -6.73 -8.95 0.78
C LEU A 480 -5.31 -8.48 1.11
N ARG A 481 -4.91 -7.30 0.64
CA ARG A 481 -3.59 -6.68 0.89
C ARG A 481 -3.59 -5.76 2.11
N MET A 482 -4.76 -5.39 2.64
CA MET A 482 -4.84 -4.53 3.84
C MET A 482 -4.06 -5.07 5.04
N PRO A 483 -4.02 -6.38 5.32
CA PRO A 483 -3.19 -6.89 6.42
C PRO A 483 -1.69 -6.72 6.21
N GLU A 484 -1.21 -6.68 4.96
CA GLU A 484 0.19 -6.39 4.65
C GLU A 484 0.52 -4.91 4.91
N ALA A 485 -0.43 -4.00 4.65
CA ALA A 485 -0.23 -2.55 4.83
C ALA A 485 -0.49 -2.06 6.28
N LEU A 486 -1.49 -2.62 6.95
CA LEU A 486 -2.02 -2.14 8.25
C LEU A 486 -1.88 -3.16 9.39
N GLY A 487 -1.23 -4.30 9.12
CA GLY A 487 -1.18 -5.41 10.09
C GLY A 487 -2.58 -5.99 10.40
N PRO A 488 -2.78 -6.58 11.59
CA PRO A 488 -4.06 -7.17 12.00
C PRO A 488 -5.27 -6.22 11.94
N VAL A 489 -5.05 -4.90 12.02
CA VAL A 489 -6.11 -3.89 11.88
C VAL A 489 -6.75 -3.90 10.49
N GLY A 490 -6.06 -4.46 9.47
CA GLY A 490 -6.60 -4.67 8.14
C GLY A 490 -7.58 -5.86 8.00
N LEU A 491 -7.68 -6.76 8.99
CA LEU A 491 -8.52 -7.96 8.90
C LEU A 491 -10.03 -7.66 8.74
N PRO A 492 -10.63 -6.66 9.42
CA PRO A 492 -12.00 -6.24 9.14
C PRO A 492 -12.26 -5.81 7.70
N LEU A 493 -11.26 -5.20 7.03
CA LEU A 493 -11.39 -4.78 5.63
C LEU A 493 -11.41 -5.98 4.67
N VAL A 494 -10.66 -7.04 4.99
CA VAL A 494 -10.77 -8.35 4.30
C VAL A 494 -12.19 -8.89 4.42
N ALA A 495 -12.75 -8.89 5.64
CA ALA A 495 -14.10 -9.39 5.89
C ALA A 495 -15.17 -8.58 5.16
N LEU A 496 -15.07 -7.25 5.17
CA LEU A 496 -15.97 -6.37 4.44
C LEU A 496 -15.87 -6.61 2.92
N GLY A 497 -14.66 -6.64 2.37
CA GLY A 497 -14.43 -6.83 0.94
C GLY A 497 -15.00 -8.16 0.43
N LEU A 498 -14.77 -9.24 1.18
CA LEU A 498 -15.34 -10.57 0.88
C LEU A 498 -16.86 -10.57 1.04
N GLY A 499 -17.39 -9.97 2.11
CA GLY A 499 -18.83 -9.88 2.35
C GLY A 499 -19.56 -9.17 1.22
N VAL A 500 -19.05 -8.00 0.78
CA VAL A 500 -19.58 -7.23 -0.36
C VAL A 500 -19.50 -8.04 -1.66
N THR A 501 -18.38 -8.70 -1.93
CA THR A 501 -18.21 -9.50 -3.14
C THR A 501 -19.18 -10.70 -3.15
N VAL A 502 -19.30 -11.42 -2.03
CA VAL A 502 -20.22 -12.55 -1.84
C VAL A 502 -21.67 -12.12 -2.00
N ALA A 503 -22.06 -10.94 -1.49
CA ALA A 503 -23.42 -10.43 -1.66
C ALA A 503 -23.82 -10.17 -3.11
N SER A 504 -22.83 -9.97 -4.01
CA SER A 504 -23.08 -9.78 -5.44
C SER A 504 -23.17 -11.08 -6.24
N LEU A 505 -23.00 -12.24 -5.60
CA LEU A 505 -23.03 -13.53 -6.29
C LEU A 505 -24.41 -13.80 -6.93
N PRO A 506 -24.43 -14.25 -8.19
CA PRO A 506 -25.68 -14.59 -8.88
C PRO A 506 -26.17 -16.00 -8.49
N LEU A 507 -26.50 -16.20 -7.21
CA LEU A 507 -26.98 -17.47 -6.66
C LEU A 507 -28.49 -17.66 -6.88
N GLU A 508 -28.90 -18.89 -7.23
CA GLU A 508 -30.30 -19.30 -7.09
C GLU A 508 -30.60 -19.70 -5.65
N SER A 509 -31.76 -19.27 -5.14
CA SER A 509 -32.26 -19.56 -3.80
C SER A 509 -32.66 -21.02 -3.63
N ALA A 510 -31.71 -21.95 -3.66
CA ALA A 510 -31.97 -23.33 -3.26
C ALA A 510 -31.98 -23.38 -1.73
N ARG A 511 -33.18 -23.39 -1.13
CA ARG A 511 -33.39 -23.52 0.33
C ARG A 511 -32.49 -24.66 0.86
N GLY A 512 -31.53 -24.31 1.72
CA GLY A 512 -30.62 -25.28 2.34
C GLY A 512 -29.33 -25.63 1.58
N ALA A 513 -29.14 -25.18 0.32
CA ALA A 513 -27.93 -25.46 -0.46
C ALA A 513 -26.66 -24.81 0.12
N ALA A 514 -26.81 -23.76 0.93
CA ALA A 514 -25.70 -23.10 1.62
C ALA A 514 -25.21 -23.87 2.87
N ARG A 515 -25.94 -24.87 3.39
CA ARG A 515 -25.58 -25.53 4.66
C ARG A 515 -24.21 -26.22 4.62
N ARG A 516 -23.93 -26.97 3.55
CA ARG A 516 -22.64 -27.67 3.37
C ARG A 516 -21.45 -26.71 3.25
N PRO A 517 -21.45 -25.71 2.34
CA PRO A 517 -20.32 -24.78 2.26
C PRO A 517 -20.17 -23.92 3.52
N VAL A 518 -21.27 -23.51 4.17
CA VAL A 518 -21.19 -22.79 5.46
C VAL A 518 -20.54 -23.67 6.52
N ALA A 519 -20.96 -24.92 6.69
CA ALA A 519 -20.35 -25.83 7.67
C ALA A 519 -18.86 -26.07 7.40
N PHE A 520 -18.47 -26.25 6.13
CA PHE A 520 -17.07 -26.38 5.73
C PHE A 520 -16.26 -25.13 6.06
N LEU A 521 -16.76 -23.94 5.69
CA LEU A 521 -16.08 -22.67 5.94
C LEU A 521 -16.00 -22.34 7.43
N THR A 522 -17.02 -22.67 8.22
CA THR A 522 -16.96 -22.56 9.68
C THR A 522 -15.88 -23.49 10.26
N GLY A 523 -15.80 -24.74 9.79
CA GLY A 523 -14.73 -25.66 10.19
C GLY A 523 -13.34 -25.14 9.81
N LEU A 524 -13.19 -24.58 8.61
CA LEU A 524 -11.96 -23.93 8.16
C LEU A 524 -11.61 -22.71 9.03
N ALA A 525 -12.59 -21.87 9.36
CA ALA A 525 -12.38 -20.71 10.22
C ALA A 525 -11.86 -21.12 11.61
N LEU A 526 -12.43 -22.18 12.20
CA LEU A 526 -11.97 -22.71 13.49
C LEU A 526 -10.56 -23.30 13.40
N ALA A 527 -10.29 -24.12 12.39
CA ALA A 527 -8.96 -24.71 12.18
C ALA A 527 -7.89 -23.65 11.93
N ALA A 528 -8.19 -22.65 11.11
CA ALA A 528 -7.28 -21.54 10.81
C ALA A 528 -7.10 -20.61 12.03
N SER A 529 -8.12 -20.45 12.89
CA SER A 529 -8.00 -19.73 14.16
C SER A 529 -7.05 -20.42 15.13
N ALA A 530 -7.15 -21.75 15.26
CA ALA A 530 -6.17 -22.52 16.03
C ALA A 530 -4.77 -22.37 15.44
N GLY A 531 -4.64 -22.41 14.10
CA GLY A 531 -3.39 -22.13 13.40
C GLY A 531 -2.83 -20.74 13.70
N ALA A 532 -3.67 -19.71 13.78
CA ALA A 532 -3.26 -18.34 14.09
C ALA A 532 -2.75 -18.17 15.53
N LEU A 533 -3.33 -18.92 16.49
CA LEU A 533 -2.92 -18.89 17.90
C LEU A 533 -1.64 -19.70 18.16
N LEU A 534 -1.44 -20.78 17.38
CA LEU A 534 -0.26 -21.64 17.51
C LEU A 534 0.92 -21.15 16.67
N ALA A 535 0.66 -20.35 15.63
CA ALA A 535 1.72 -19.81 14.79
C ALA A 535 2.56 -18.80 15.56
N PRO A 536 3.89 -18.84 15.41
CA PRO A 536 4.76 -17.88 16.07
C PRO A 536 4.52 -16.47 15.52
N ALA A 537 4.35 -15.50 16.42
CA ALA A 537 4.19 -14.10 16.06
C ALA A 537 5.48 -13.50 15.47
N SER A 538 6.65 -13.97 15.91
CA SER A 538 7.96 -13.59 15.39
C SER A 538 8.84 -14.83 15.20
N THR A 539 9.81 -14.75 14.29
CA THR A 539 10.79 -15.82 14.03
C THR A 539 12.18 -15.22 13.82
N PRO A 540 13.27 -15.99 13.86
CA PRO A 540 14.60 -15.45 13.55
C PRO A 540 14.72 -14.82 12.15
N ARG A 541 13.85 -15.17 11.19
CA ARG A 541 13.80 -14.59 9.83
C ARG A 541 12.88 -13.37 9.71
N GLU A 542 11.95 -13.22 10.64
CA GLU A 542 10.96 -12.14 10.73
C GLU A 542 10.85 -11.77 12.21
N PRO A 543 11.88 -11.07 12.74
CA PRO A 543 12.01 -10.82 14.16
C PRO A 543 11.00 -9.76 14.61
N GLU A 544 10.77 -9.70 15.92
CA GLU A 544 10.05 -8.57 16.52
C GLU A 544 10.87 -7.29 16.40
N HIS A 545 10.20 -6.17 16.13
CA HIS A 545 10.83 -4.86 16.12
C HIS A 545 11.21 -4.43 17.54
N GLY A 546 12.43 -3.89 17.66
CA GLY A 546 12.93 -3.39 18.92
C GLY A 546 14.38 -2.95 18.79
N SER A 547 14.62 -1.65 18.96
CA SER A 547 15.97 -1.09 19.00
C SER A 547 16.43 -0.96 20.45
N MET A 548 17.68 -1.35 20.70
CA MET A 548 18.39 -1.02 21.93
C MET A 548 19.24 0.23 21.66
N THR A 549 19.03 1.26 22.47
CA THR A 549 19.70 2.55 22.34
C THR A 549 20.46 2.83 23.63
N ALA A 550 21.72 3.22 23.52
CA ALA A 550 22.47 3.81 24.61
C ALA A 550 22.26 5.33 24.55
N ALA A 551 21.87 5.93 25.67
CA ALA A 551 21.70 7.37 25.77
C ALA A 551 22.37 7.87 27.05
N ALA A 552 23.05 9.01 26.95
CA ALA A 552 23.62 9.73 28.07
C ALA A 552 23.03 11.13 28.13
N GLU A 553 22.79 11.62 29.33
CA GLU A 553 22.34 12.99 29.55
C GLU A 553 23.56 13.90 29.72
N GLU A 554 23.68 14.91 28.87
CA GLU A 554 24.78 15.87 28.93
C GLU A 554 24.73 16.67 30.25
N GLY A 555 25.85 16.72 30.97
CA GLY A 555 25.94 17.34 32.30
C GLY A 555 25.48 16.45 33.46
N ALA A 556 24.99 15.24 33.20
CA ALA A 556 24.72 14.22 34.20
C ALA A 556 25.73 13.07 34.10
N THR A 557 25.93 12.33 35.19
CA THR A 557 26.76 11.11 35.20
C THR A 557 26.00 9.86 34.73
N GLY A 558 24.72 10.01 34.37
CA GLY A 558 23.83 8.91 34.03
C GLY A 558 23.82 8.57 32.55
N ALA A 559 24.27 7.37 32.21
CA ALA A 559 24.01 6.75 30.91
C ALA A 559 23.10 5.53 31.10
N ALA A 560 22.22 5.31 30.13
CA ALA A 560 21.19 4.28 30.17
C ALA A 560 21.11 3.50 28.86
N LEU A 561 20.93 2.19 28.98
CA LEU A 561 20.42 1.33 27.91
C LEU A 561 18.90 1.39 27.93
N ILE A 562 18.31 1.69 26.78
CA ILE A 562 16.87 1.83 26.60
C ILE A 562 16.47 0.87 25.49
N ILE A 563 15.49 0.01 25.76
CA ILE A 563 14.89 -0.88 24.76
C ILE A 563 13.36 -0.77 24.79
N ARG A 564 12.77 -0.78 23.59
CA ARG A 564 11.32 -0.70 23.37
C ARG A 564 10.86 -1.85 22.47
N PRO A 565 10.68 -3.07 23.01
CA PRO A 565 10.12 -4.18 22.24
C PRO A 565 8.67 -3.87 21.87
N GLU A 566 8.29 -4.13 20.62
CA GLU A 566 6.93 -3.86 20.13
C GLU A 566 5.85 -4.63 20.92
N SER A 567 6.17 -5.86 21.37
CA SER A 567 5.27 -6.66 22.20
C SER A 567 5.08 -6.14 23.62
N GLY A 568 5.88 -5.15 24.02
CA GLY A 568 5.96 -4.67 25.40
C GLY A 568 6.54 -5.69 26.38
N ARG A 569 7.12 -6.79 25.89
CA ARG A 569 7.76 -7.82 26.69
C ARG A 569 9.26 -7.83 26.41
N LEU A 570 10.06 -7.75 27.47
CA LEU A 570 11.51 -7.79 27.34
C LEU A 570 11.95 -9.20 26.89
N PRO A 571 12.74 -9.34 25.81
CA PRO A 571 13.27 -10.64 25.40
C PRO A 571 14.11 -11.27 26.52
N VAL A 572 13.96 -12.58 26.75
CA VAL A 572 14.61 -13.29 27.88
C VAL A 572 16.13 -13.09 27.89
N GLY A 573 16.78 -13.17 26.73
CA GLY A 573 18.23 -12.95 26.63
C GLY A 573 18.64 -11.51 26.99
N VAL A 574 17.82 -10.51 26.65
CA VAL A 574 18.06 -9.10 27.01
C VAL A 574 17.83 -8.88 28.51
N ALA A 575 16.78 -9.48 29.06
CA ALA A 575 16.47 -9.42 30.49
C ALA A 575 17.57 -10.05 31.36
N GLN A 576 18.31 -11.02 30.83
CA GLN A 576 19.45 -11.66 31.50
C GLN A 576 20.74 -10.85 31.38
N ALA A 577 20.86 -9.97 30.38
CA ALA A 577 22.10 -9.23 30.11
C ALA A 577 22.27 -8.00 31.00
N ALA A 578 21.19 -7.37 31.46
CA ALA A 578 21.23 -6.18 32.32
C ALA A 578 19.94 -6.04 33.16
N PRO A 579 19.97 -5.33 34.30
CA PRO A 579 18.81 -5.14 35.17
C PRO A 579 17.86 -4.07 34.60
N PHE A 580 17.08 -4.44 33.59
CA PHE A 580 16.11 -3.55 32.97
C PHE A 580 14.86 -3.34 33.84
N GLU A 581 14.51 -2.09 34.07
CA GLU A 581 13.29 -1.66 34.73
C GLU A 581 12.31 -1.05 33.72
N ARG A 582 11.02 -1.37 33.84
CA ARG A 582 10.00 -0.73 33.01
C ARG A 582 9.70 0.67 33.54
N ARG A 583 9.90 1.70 32.72
CA ARG A 583 9.64 3.10 33.03
C ARG A 583 8.63 3.71 32.05
N ALA A 584 7.91 4.74 32.49
CA ALA A 584 6.97 5.48 31.64
C ALA A 584 7.67 6.36 30.59
N ALA A 585 8.89 6.79 30.87
CA ALA A 585 9.78 7.50 29.95
C ALA A 585 11.23 7.06 30.24
N ALA A 586 12.10 7.20 29.23
CA ALA A 586 13.52 6.88 29.38
C ALA A 586 14.24 7.84 30.35
N PHE A 587 13.92 9.13 30.23
CA PHE A 587 14.40 10.21 31.09
C PHE A 587 13.21 11.03 31.63
N PRO A 588 13.34 11.75 32.75
CA PRO A 588 12.26 12.54 33.35
C PRO A 588 11.72 13.66 32.44
N TRP A 589 12.59 14.23 31.59
CA TRP A 589 12.24 15.29 30.63
C TRP A 589 11.79 14.75 29.26
N ALA A 590 11.99 13.46 28.99
CA ALA A 590 11.61 12.86 27.72
C ALA A 590 10.08 12.71 27.64
N ARG A 591 9.54 12.77 26.42
CA ARG A 591 8.12 12.48 26.19
C ARG A 591 7.76 11.09 26.76
N PRO A 592 6.59 10.94 27.41
CA PRO A 592 6.13 9.64 27.89
C PRO A 592 6.09 8.62 26.76
N ALA A 593 6.99 7.64 26.84
CA ALA A 593 7.13 6.55 25.89
C ALA A 593 7.64 5.33 26.68
N PRO A 594 6.74 4.40 27.05
CA PRO A 594 7.11 3.27 27.90
C PRO A 594 8.30 2.49 27.35
N ALA A 595 9.30 2.28 28.19
CA ALA A 595 10.54 1.62 27.80
C ALA A 595 11.08 0.77 28.94
N PHE A 596 11.94 -0.17 28.60
CA PHE A 596 12.78 -0.87 29.57
C PHE A 596 14.13 -0.15 29.61
N VAL A 597 14.56 0.24 30.81
CA VAL A 597 15.76 1.04 31.04
C VAL A 597 16.69 0.31 32.00
N ALA A 598 17.96 0.14 31.63
CA ALA A 598 19.01 -0.37 32.49
C ALA A 598 20.18 0.62 32.54
N PRO A 599 21.01 0.62 33.59
CA PRO A 599 22.28 1.34 33.57
C PRO A 599 23.14 0.88 32.37
N LEU A 600 23.81 1.82 31.70
CA LEU A 600 24.81 1.47 30.69
C LEU A 600 26.00 0.80 31.38
N PRO A 601 26.45 -0.39 30.93
CA PRO A 601 27.66 -1.01 31.45
C PRO A 601 28.87 -0.07 31.28
N PRO A 602 29.83 -0.07 32.23
CA PRO A 602 31.01 0.78 32.18
C PRO A 602 31.93 0.49 30.99
#